data_AF-A0A2I1DCT0-F1
#
_entry.id   AF-A0A2I1DCT0-F1
#
_cell.length_a   1.000
_cell.length_b   1.000
_cell.length_c   1.000
_cell.angle_alpha   90.00
_cell.angle_beta   90.00
_cell.angle_gamma   90.00
#
_symmetry.space_group_name_H-M   'P 1'
#
loop_
_entity.id
_entity.type
_entity.pdbx_description
1 polymer ?
#
loop_
_entity_poly.entity_id
_entity_poly.type
_entity_poly.pdbx_seq_one_letter_code
_entity_poly.pdbx_strand_id
1 'polypeptide(L)'
;MQPATADPDTQHDVHVMLLDYLLCINVSRILHSKKVENEELDCAWDLNIGWLIDTIETSSSEEIPNDLRIKIQLLNVITTFYRDTGPDQNIASDAQASQSHTKLQSTTATGDYGVASKAAAEFETLCNVAHAIVSESRKAEITAQFIAQAALEEYQLSGGVDPSKYLTWASEALSQTPGLRQSTVEFVASLVDKGSCADDQEGLFTEPGARQLEAYLLDFVSDLMQVLEPPILIQLERGALSGLSREETRFLKHKVGMR
;
A
#
# COMPACT_ATOMS: atom_id res chain seq x y z
N MET A 1 -24.58 -21.14 32.85
CA MET A 1 -23.30 -21.65 32.34
C MET A 1 -22.49 -20.46 31.88
N GLN A 2 -21.39 -20.13 32.56
CA GLN A 2 -20.45 -19.14 32.00
C GLN A 2 -19.79 -19.77 30.77
N PRO A 3 -19.69 -19.05 29.64
CA PRO A 3 -18.95 -19.55 28.50
C PRO A 3 -17.51 -19.82 28.93
N ALA A 4 -17.01 -21.02 28.63
CA ALA A 4 -15.61 -21.34 28.85
C ALA A 4 -14.78 -20.43 27.93
N THR A 5 -14.08 -19.46 28.53
CA THR A 5 -13.08 -18.66 27.82
C THR A 5 -11.87 -19.54 27.58
N ALA A 6 -11.33 -19.53 26.36
CA ALA A 6 -10.03 -20.13 26.08
C ALA A 6 -8.96 -19.52 26.98
N ASP A 7 -7.89 -20.26 27.24
CA ASP A 7 -6.72 -19.67 27.88
C ASP A 7 -6.16 -18.51 27.03
N PRO A 8 -5.54 -17.50 27.66
CA PRO A 8 -5.06 -16.30 26.95
C PRO A 8 -4.09 -16.61 25.82
N ASP A 9 -3.25 -17.63 25.99
CA ASP A 9 -2.23 -18.01 25.00
C ASP A 9 -2.90 -18.61 23.75
N THR A 10 -3.82 -19.56 23.94
CA THR A 10 -4.63 -20.11 22.83
C THR A 10 -5.46 -19.02 22.15
N GLN A 11 -5.99 -18.06 22.90
CA GLN A 11 -6.73 -16.94 22.32
C GLN A 11 -5.81 -16.05 21.47
N HIS A 12 -4.60 -15.78 21.93
CA HIS A 12 -3.59 -15.03 21.17
C HIS A 12 -3.23 -15.73 19.86
N ASP A 13 -2.92 -17.03 19.90
CA ASP A 13 -2.59 -17.83 18.72
C ASP A 13 -3.71 -17.79 17.68
N VAL A 14 -4.96 -17.92 18.13
CA VAL A 14 -6.13 -17.83 17.25
C VAL A 14 -6.26 -16.45 16.63
N HIS A 15 -6.05 -15.37 17.40
CA HIS A 15 -6.08 -14.01 16.87
C HIS A 15 -4.98 -13.78 15.82
N VAL A 16 -3.76 -14.26 16.07
CA VAL A 16 -2.64 -14.17 15.12
C VAL A 16 -2.97 -14.94 13.83
N MET A 17 -3.49 -16.17 13.93
CA MET A 17 -3.91 -16.96 12.77
C MET A 17 -5.03 -16.28 11.97
N LEU A 18 -6.01 -15.67 12.65
CA LEU A 18 -7.09 -14.93 12.01
C LEU A 18 -6.58 -13.67 11.32
N LEU A 19 -5.68 -12.91 11.96
CA LEU A 19 -5.10 -11.71 11.38
C LEU A 19 -4.31 -12.06 10.11
N ASP A 20 -3.47 -13.10 10.16
CA ASP A 20 -2.68 -13.54 9.01
C ASP A 20 -3.56 -13.94 7.81
N TYR A 21 -4.61 -14.71 8.09
CA TYR A 21 -5.61 -15.09 7.09
C TYR A 21 -6.31 -13.88 6.46
N LEU A 22 -6.78 -12.95 7.29
CA LEU A 22 -7.48 -11.75 6.82
C LEU A 22 -6.56 -10.83 6.02
N LEU A 23 -5.31 -10.64 6.45
CA LEU A 23 -4.32 -9.85 5.71
C LEU A 23 -4.10 -10.45 4.30
N CYS A 24 -3.84 -11.76 4.23
CA CYS A 24 -3.57 -12.41 2.96
C CYS A 24 -4.76 -12.36 2.00
N ILE A 25 -5.98 -12.53 2.50
CA ILE A 25 -7.19 -12.42 1.67
C ILE A 25 -7.40 -11.00 1.17
N ASN A 26 -7.23 -9.99 2.02
CA ASN A 26 -7.41 -8.60 1.61
C ASN A 26 -6.38 -8.21 0.53
N VAL A 27 -5.10 -8.52 0.74
CA VAL A 27 -4.06 -8.25 -0.26
C VAL A 27 -4.37 -9.00 -1.57
N SER A 28 -4.75 -10.28 -1.49
CA SER A 28 -5.11 -11.07 -2.68
C SER A 28 -6.31 -10.48 -3.44
N ARG A 29 -7.35 -10.02 -2.73
CA ARG A 29 -8.53 -9.39 -3.33
C ARG A 29 -8.15 -8.12 -4.09
N ILE A 30 -7.27 -7.29 -3.53
CA ILE A 30 -6.79 -6.07 -4.17
C ILE A 30 -5.97 -6.39 -5.42
N LEU A 31 -5.06 -7.38 -5.35
CA LEU A 31 -4.30 -7.84 -6.51
C LEU A 31 -5.20 -8.39 -7.63
N HIS A 32 -6.31 -9.04 -7.27
CA HIS A 32 -7.24 -9.60 -8.25
C HIS A 32 -8.19 -8.57 -8.86
N SER A 33 -8.73 -7.64 -8.07
CA SER A 33 -9.64 -6.60 -8.58
C SER A 33 -8.95 -5.68 -9.60
N LYS A 34 -7.66 -5.41 -9.41
CA LYS A 34 -6.89 -4.57 -10.34
C LYS A 34 -6.43 -5.29 -11.61
N LYS A 35 -6.35 -6.63 -11.61
CA LYS A 35 -6.02 -7.42 -12.81
C LYS A 35 -7.20 -7.59 -13.75
N VAL A 36 -8.43 -7.50 -13.25
CA VAL A 36 -9.65 -7.58 -14.04
C VAL A 36 -10.13 -6.15 -14.25
N GLU A 37 -9.69 -5.51 -15.34
CA GLU A 37 -9.95 -4.08 -15.68
C GLU A 37 -11.44 -3.69 -15.87
N ASN A 38 -12.42 -4.37 -15.25
CA ASN A 38 -13.84 -4.24 -15.61
C ASN A 38 -14.85 -4.29 -14.46
N GLU A 39 -14.43 -4.25 -13.19
CA GLU A 39 -15.39 -4.11 -12.09
C GLU A 39 -15.06 -2.87 -11.26
N GLU A 40 -16.05 -1.96 -11.16
CA GLU A 40 -16.06 -0.91 -10.15
C GLU A 40 -15.59 -1.55 -8.84
N LEU A 41 -14.47 -1.05 -8.30
CA LEU A 41 -13.97 -1.45 -7.01
C LEU A 41 -15.07 -1.17 -5.99
N ASP A 42 -15.86 -2.19 -5.67
CA ASP A 42 -16.75 -2.14 -4.52
C ASP A 42 -15.83 -1.88 -3.33
N CYS A 43 -15.93 -0.68 -2.75
CA CYS A 43 -15.07 -0.13 -1.69
C CYS A 43 -15.09 -0.96 -0.38
N ALA A 44 -15.68 -2.15 -0.40
CA ALA A 44 -15.78 -3.13 0.67
C ALA A 44 -14.46 -3.89 0.95
N TRP A 45 -13.30 -3.35 0.57
CA TRP A 45 -11.98 -3.79 1.06
C TRP A 45 -11.57 -3.05 2.34
N ASP A 46 -12.37 -2.09 2.83
CA ASP A 46 -12.25 -1.51 4.18
C ASP A 46 -12.73 -2.50 5.26
N LEU A 47 -12.22 -3.73 5.19
CA LEU A 47 -12.20 -4.62 6.34
C LEU A 47 -11.32 -3.94 7.38
N ASN A 48 -11.96 -3.18 8.27
CA ASN A 48 -11.30 -2.61 9.44
C ASN A 48 -10.80 -3.79 10.29
N ILE A 49 -9.57 -4.23 10.00
CA ILE A 49 -8.81 -5.19 10.80
C ILE A 49 -7.98 -4.48 11.88
N GLY A 50 -8.09 -3.15 11.96
CA GLY A 50 -7.37 -2.34 12.95
C GLY A 50 -7.68 -2.77 14.38
N TRP A 51 -8.94 -3.08 14.67
CA TRP A 51 -9.31 -3.62 15.99
C TRP A 51 -8.58 -4.93 16.33
N LEU A 52 -8.27 -5.78 15.34
CA LEU A 52 -7.59 -7.05 15.56
C LEU A 52 -6.09 -6.84 15.77
N ILE A 53 -5.50 -5.90 15.02
CA ILE A 53 -4.13 -5.44 15.23
C ILE A 53 -3.98 -4.85 16.64
N ASP A 54 -4.84 -3.90 17.01
CA ASP A 54 -4.87 -3.27 18.32
C ASP A 54 -5.04 -4.32 19.43
N THR A 55 -5.91 -5.31 19.21
CA THR A 55 -6.11 -6.41 20.16
C THR A 55 -4.82 -7.20 20.35
N ILE A 56 -4.14 -7.61 19.27
CA ILE A 56 -2.91 -8.40 19.35
C ILE A 56 -1.77 -7.60 20.00
N GLU A 57 -1.61 -6.33 19.65
CA GLU A 57 -0.58 -5.44 20.21
C GLU A 57 -0.80 -5.15 21.70
N THR A 58 -2.05 -5.07 22.15
CA THR A 58 -2.39 -4.77 23.56
C THR A 58 -2.46 -6.00 24.45
N SER A 59 -2.67 -7.19 23.90
CA SER A 59 -2.91 -8.42 24.68
C SER A 59 -1.70 -9.34 24.81
N SER A 60 -0.57 -9.04 24.16
CA SER A 60 0.59 -9.93 24.13
C SER A 60 1.88 -9.29 24.67
N SER A 61 2.65 -10.08 25.41
CA SER A 61 4.07 -9.83 25.70
C SER A 61 4.99 -10.34 24.59
N GLU A 62 4.47 -11.15 23.68
CA GLU A 62 5.21 -11.84 22.65
C GLU A 62 5.21 -11.01 21.36
N GLU A 63 6.36 -10.92 20.71
CA GLU A 63 6.52 -10.09 19.52
C GLU A 63 5.77 -10.69 18.32
N ILE A 64 5.03 -9.85 17.61
CA ILE A 64 4.36 -10.22 16.35
C ILE A 64 5.39 -10.83 15.38
N PRO A 65 5.13 -12.01 14.80
CA PRO A 65 6.02 -12.64 13.83
C PRO A 65 6.39 -11.69 12.69
N ASN A 66 7.66 -11.71 12.26
CA ASN A 66 8.15 -10.77 11.24
C ASN A 66 7.36 -10.87 9.93
N ASP A 67 6.99 -12.08 9.51
CA ASP A 67 6.15 -12.33 8.33
C ASP A 67 4.81 -11.59 8.41
N LEU A 68 4.15 -11.63 9.58
CA LEU A 68 2.91 -10.91 9.82
C LEU A 68 3.10 -9.40 9.81
N ARG A 69 4.21 -8.91 10.38
CA ARG A 69 4.57 -7.49 10.35
C ARG A 69 4.74 -7.00 8.90
N ILE A 70 5.38 -7.78 8.04
CA ILE A 70 5.51 -7.47 6.61
C ILE A 70 4.13 -7.40 5.96
N LYS A 71 3.22 -8.35 6.23
CA LYS A 71 1.86 -8.36 5.68
C LYS A 71 1.01 -7.16 6.13
N ILE A 72 1.13 -6.74 7.39
CA ILE A 72 0.50 -5.52 7.91
C ILE A 72 0.99 -4.29 7.13
N GLN A 73 2.31 -4.15 7.01
CA GLN A 73 2.91 -3.01 6.31
C GLN A 73 2.58 -3.01 4.81
N LEU A 74 2.50 -4.18 4.18
CA LEU A 74 2.01 -4.32 2.81
C LEU A 74 0.60 -3.77 2.66
N LEU A 75 -0.32 -4.15 3.54
CA LEU A 75 -1.69 -3.64 3.50
C LEU A 75 -1.74 -2.12 3.74
N ASN A 76 -0.93 -1.58 4.65
CA ASN A 76 -0.86 -0.14 4.90
C ASN A 76 -0.43 0.65 3.66
N VAL A 77 0.62 0.20 2.96
CA VAL A 77 1.08 0.84 1.71
C VAL A 77 -0.05 0.84 0.68
N ILE A 78 -0.67 -0.31 0.46
CA ILE A 78 -1.73 -0.49 -0.54
C ILE A 78 -2.95 0.36 -0.19
N THR A 79 -3.43 0.30 1.04
CA THR A 79 -4.61 1.06 1.48
C THR A 79 -4.36 2.55 1.45
N THR A 80 -3.18 3.02 1.86
CA THR A 80 -2.80 4.44 1.75
C THR A 80 -2.76 4.91 0.30
N PHE A 81 -2.20 4.09 -0.59
CA PHE A 81 -2.13 4.41 -2.01
C PHE A 81 -3.52 4.45 -2.68
N TYR A 82 -4.41 3.51 -2.34
CA TYR A 82 -5.71 3.37 -3.01
C TYR A 82 -6.88 4.13 -2.37
N ARG A 83 -6.83 4.42 -1.06
CA ARG A 83 -7.89 5.18 -0.39
C ARG A 83 -7.95 6.62 -0.88
N ASP A 84 -6.80 7.20 -1.19
CA ASP A 84 -6.72 8.61 -1.60
C ASP A 84 -6.65 8.79 -3.15
N THR A 85 -6.59 7.70 -3.94
CA THR A 85 -6.64 7.75 -5.43
C THR A 85 -7.99 7.37 -6.04
N GLY A 86 -9.00 7.05 -5.23
CA GLY A 86 -10.33 6.67 -5.71
C GLY A 86 -11.05 7.81 -6.44
N PRO A 87 -11.90 7.51 -7.45
CA PRO A 87 -12.72 8.51 -8.11
C PRO A 87 -13.77 9.02 -7.09
N ASP A 88 -13.89 10.33 -6.98
CA ASP A 88 -14.91 11.07 -6.21
C ASP A 88 -14.84 11.04 -4.66
N GLN A 89 -14.04 11.96 -4.10
CA GLN A 89 -14.39 12.61 -2.82
C GLN A 89 -14.62 14.13 -2.93
N ASN A 90 -14.52 14.72 -4.13
CA ASN A 90 -14.62 16.17 -4.32
C ASN A 90 -16.04 16.73 -4.61
N ILE A 91 -17.12 15.95 -4.45
CA ILE A 91 -18.48 16.46 -4.73
C ILE A 91 -19.29 16.77 -3.44
N ALA A 92 -18.76 16.50 -2.24
CA ALA A 92 -19.50 16.72 -1.00
C ALA A 92 -18.75 17.59 0.03
N SER A 93 -18.33 18.80 -0.33
CA SER A 93 -18.00 19.83 0.68
C SER A 93 -18.24 21.29 0.26
N ASP A 94 -18.97 21.55 -0.83
CA ASP A 94 -19.26 22.91 -1.30
C ASP A 94 -20.63 23.44 -0.86
N ALA A 95 -20.98 23.21 0.40
CA ALA A 95 -22.21 23.74 0.98
C ALA A 95 -22.05 24.23 2.42
N GLN A 96 -20.93 24.86 2.80
CA GLN A 96 -20.88 25.78 3.95
C GLN A 96 -19.54 26.50 4.11
N ALA A 97 -19.31 27.60 3.37
CA ALA A 97 -18.44 28.70 3.83
C ALA A 97 -18.59 29.94 2.95
N SER A 98 -19.71 30.66 3.11
CA SER A 98 -19.76 32.06 2.73
C SER A 98 -19.24 32.93 3.88
N GLN A 99 -18.34 33.86 3.54
CA GLN A 99 -17.90 35.06 4.26
C GLN A 99 -16.75 34.91 5.28
N SER A 100 -15.54 35.35 4.90
CA SER A 100 -15.03 36.70 5.27
C SER A 100 -13.60 36.94 4.76
N HIS A 101 -13.38 38.17 4.33
CA HIS A 101 -12.18 38.73 3.71
C HIS A 101 -10.92 38.83 4.60
N THR A 102 -9.77 38.65 3.94
CA THR A 102 -8.46 39.30 4.16
C THR A 102 -7.70 39.07 5.47
N LYS A 103 -6.68 38.20 5.44
CA LYS A 103 -5.32 38.54 5.92
C LYS A 103 -4.26 37.57 5.38
N LEU A 104 -3.28 38.15 4.70
CA LEU A 104 -2.01 37.53 4.32
C LEU A 104 -1.23 37.19 5.59
N GLN A 105 -1.25 35.94 6.08
CA GLN A 105 -0.31 35.44 7.08
C GLN A 105 0.00 33.95 6.83
N SER A 106 1.22 33.73 6.37
CA SER A 106 1.97 32.50 6.43
C SER A 106 2.15 32.04 7.88
N THR A 107 1.61 30.87 8.22
CA THR A 107 2.11 29.96 9.27
C THR A 107 1.56 28.56 9.01
N THR A 108 2.49 27.62 8.93
CA THR A 108 2.36 26.15 8.93
C THR A 108 1.30 25.60 9.89
N ALA A 109 0.37 24.79 9.38
CA ALA A 109 -0.20 23.59 10.02
C ALA A 109 -1.31 23.01 9.12
N THR A 110 -1.36 21.67 9.05
CA THR A 110 -2.16 20.83 8.12
C THR A 110 -1.71 20.92 6.66
N GLY A 111 -0.51 20.40 6.40
CA GLY A 111 -0.02 20.22 5.03
C GLY A 111 -0.77 19.07 4.38
N ASP A 112 -1.54 19.39 3.35
CA ASP A 112 -2.22 18.40 2.50
C ASP A 112 -1.16 17.77 1.59
N TYR A 113 -0.44 16.79 2.14
CA TYR A 113 0.57 16.04 1.38
C TYR A 113 -0.15 15.16 0.35
N GLY A 114 0.40 15.12 -0.86
CA GLY A 114 -0.06 14.22 -1.92
C GLY A 114 -0.06 12.75 -1.47
N VAL A 115 -0.92 11.96 -2.11
CA VAL A 115 -1.12 10.53 -1.82
C VAL A 115 0.18 9.75 -1.95
N ALA A 116 0.98 10.05 -2.98
CA ALA A 116 2.26 9.39 -3.21
C ALA A 116 3.23 9.63 -2.05
N SER A 117 3.25 10.83 -1.45
CA SER A 117 4.13 11.15 -0.32
C SER A 117 3.75 10.36 0.94
N LYS A 118 2.45 10.21 1.21
CA LYS A 118 1.98 9.37 2.34
C LYS A 118 2.31 7.90 2.11
N ALA A 119 2.00 7.38 0.92
CA ALA A 119 2.26 5.99 0.57
C ALA A 119 3.78 5.67 0.52
N ALA A 120 4.62 6.64 0.17
CA ALA A 120 6.08 6.50 0.20
C ALA A 120 6.62 6.29 1.62
N ALA A 121 6.07 6.98 2.62
CA ALA A 121 6.46 6.81 4.02
C ALA A 121 6.10 5.41 4.56
N GLU A 122 4.91 4.92 4.20
CA GLU A 122 4.51 3.52 4.49
C GLU A 122 5.44 2.53 3.76
N PHE A 123 5.82 2.82 2.51
CA PHE A 123 6.70 1.95 1.73
C PHE A 123 8.12 1.89 2.31
N GLU A 124 8.65 3.01 2.81
CA GLU A 124 9.91 3.04 3.54
C GLU A 124 9.86 2.17 4.79
N THR A 125 8.76 2.26 5.56
CA THR A 125 8.52 1.43 6.74
C THR A 125 8.48 -0.06 6.37
N LEU A 126 7.76 -0.41 5.31
CA LEU A 126 7.73 -1.77 4.76
C LEU A 126 9.13 -2.27 4.39
N CYS A 127 9.93 -1.47 3.69
CA CYS A 127 11.28 -1.85 3.30
C CYS A 127 12.20 -2.11 4.50
N ASN A 128 12.05 -1.34 5.58
CA ASN A 128 12.83 -1.53 6.80
C ASN A 128 12.49 -2.87 7.49
N VAL A 129 11.20 -3.21 7.54
CA VAL A 129 10.74 -4.50 8.11
C VAL A 129 11.13 -5.67 7.21
N ALA A 130 11.02 -5.50 5.88
CA ALA A 130 11.28 -6.53 4.89
C ALA A 130 12.72 -6.53 4.35
N HIS A 131 13.68 -5.89 5.03
CA HIS A 131 15.05 -5.69 4.53
C HIS A 131 15.79 -6.98 4.17
N ALA A 132 15.45 -8.10 4.83
CA ALA A 132 16.05 -9.40 4.54
C ALA A 132 15.54 -10.03 3.23
N ILE A 133 14.41 -9.54 2.71
CA ILE A 133 13.71 -10.08 1.53
C ILE A 133 13.79 -9.11 0.35
N VAL A 134 13.61 -7.82 0.62
CA VAL A 134 13.59 -6.76 -0.40
C VAL A 134 15.01 -6.32 -0.71
N SER A 135 15.43 -6.49 -1.96
CA SER A 135 16.74 -5.99 -2.40
C SER A 135 16.79 -4.45 -2.45
N GLU A 136 17.95 -3.87 -2.15
CA GLU A 136 18.20 -2.42 -2.27
C GLU A 136 17.87 -1.90 -3.68
N SER A 137 18.13 -2.69 -4.72
CA SER A 137 17.81 -2.30 -6.11
C SER A 137 16.30 -2.17 -6.34
N ARG A 138 15.50 -3.06 -5.77
CA ARG A 138 14.04 -3.06 -5.90
C ARG A 138 13.43 -1.93 -5.09
N LYS A 139 13.96 -1.69 -3.89
CA LYS A 139 13.61 -0.53 -3.05
C LYS A 139 13.86 0.77 -3.81
N ALA A 140 15.07 0.97 -4.34
CA ALA A 140 15.45 2.17 -5.08
C ALA A 140 14.54 2.42 -6.31
N GLU A 141 14.19 1.37 -7.04
CA GLU A 141 13.30 1.47 -8.21
C GLU A 141 11.92 2.00 -7.84
N ILE A 142 11.29 1.46 -6.78
CA ILE A 142 9.94 1.86 -6.37
C ILE A 142 9.96 3.24 -5.69
N THR A 143 10.96 3.52 -4.86
CA THR A 143 11.16 4.86 -4.28
C THR A 143 11.24 5.93 -5.35
N ALA A 144 11.93 5.66 -6.45
CA ALA A 144 12.00 6.59 -7.58
C ALA A 144 10.65 6.83 -8.27
N GLN A 145 9.80 5.80 -8.37
CA GLN A 145 8.43 5.95 -8.88
C GLN A 145 7.58 6.82 -7.94
N PHE A 146 7.74 6.65 -6.62
CA PHE A 146 7.09 7.53 -5.63
C PHE A 146 7.56 8.98 -5.74
N ILE A 147 8.87 9.23 -5.89
CA ILE A 147 9.40 10.59 -6.07
C ILE A 147 8.82 11.23 -7.33
N ALA A 148 8.80 10.50 -8.46
CA ALA A 148 8.25 11.00 -9.72
C ALA A 148 6.75 11.33 -9.59
N GLN A 149 5.98 10.46 -8.93
CA GLN A 149 4.56 10.67 -8.71
C GLN A 149 4.28 11.83 -7.73
N ALA A 150 5.07 11.96 -6.65
CA ALA A 150 4.92 13.06 -5.70
C ALA A 150 5.22 14.42 -6.34
N ALA A 151 6.23 14.50 -7.21
CA ALA A 151 6.53 15.70 -7.99
C ALA A 151 5.34 16.09 -8.89
N LEU A 152 4.72 15.09 -9.51
CA LEU A 152 3.55 15.27 -10.36
C LEU A 152 2.35 15.79 -9.55
N GLU A 153 2.05 15.17 -8.41
CA GLU A 153 0.95 15.58 -7.53
C GLU A 153 1.14 17.01 -7.03
N GLU A 154 2.35 17.38 -6.58
CA GLU A 154 2.62 18.75 -6.14
C GLU A 154 2.52 19.78 -7.27
N TYR A 155 2.97 19.43 -8.48
CA TYR A 155 2.80 20.29 -9.65
C TYR A 155 1.31 20.52 -9.97
N GLN A 156 0.49 19.47 -9.92
CA GLN A 156 -0.96 19.58 -10.12
C GLN A 156 -1.63 20.43 -9.04
N LEU A 157 -1.28 20.21 -7.76
CA LEU A 157 -1.79 21.00 -6.63
C LEU A 157 -1.40 22.48 -6.71
N SER A 158 -0.27 22.80 -7.34
CA SER A 158 0.18 24.17 -7.55
C SER A 158 -0.59 24.95 -8.63
N GLY A 159 -1.57 24.31 -9.28
CA GLY A 159 -2.30 24.89 -10.41
C GLY A 159 -1.49 24.94 -11.71
N GLY A 160 -0.42 24.12 -11.81
CA GLY A 160 0.36 23.95 -13.03
C GLY A 160 1.28 25.13 -13.40
N VAL A 161 1.55 26.04 -12.46
CA VAL A 161 2.14 27.37 -12.75
C VAL A 161 3.62 27.30 -13.14
N ASP A 162 4.41 26.42 -12.51
CA ASP A 162 5.83 26.24 -12.85
C ASP A 162 6.33 24.82 -12.54
N PRO A 163 6.49 23.96 -13.56
CA PRO A 163 6.98 22.59 -13.36
C PRO A 163 8.47 22.54 -12.98
N SER A 164 9.26 23.56 -13.32
CA SER A 164 10.72 23.53 -13.18
C SER A 164 11.18 23.31 -11.73
N LYS A 165 10.46 23.88 -10.76
CA LYS A 165 10.72 23.70 -9.33
C LYS A 165 10.58 22.24 -8.89
N TYR A 166 9.49 21.59 -9.27
CA TYR A 166 9.18 20.20 -8.87
C TYR A 166 10.08 19.19 -9.58
N LEU A 167 10.38 19.47 -10.85
CA LEU A 167 11.31 18.66 -11.64
C LEU A 167 12.75 18.76 -11.13
N THR A 168 13.17 19.96 -10.67
CA THR A 168 14.49 20.15 -10.06
C THR A 168 14.60 19.36 -8.75
N TRP A 169 13.58 19.45 -7.90
CA TRP A 169 13.51 18.66 -6.66
C TRP A 169 13.56 17.15 -6.95
N ALA A 170 12.74 16.67 -7.88
CA ALA A 170 12.69 15.25 -8.24
C ALA A 170 14.04 14.77 -8.79
N SER A 171 14.66 15.54 -9.68
CA SER A 171 15.98 15.23 -10.23
C SER A 171 17.05 15.18 -9.14
N GLU A 172 17.02 16.09 -8.17
CA GLU A 172 17.95 16.09 -7.05
C GLU A 172 17.75 14.85 -6.17
N ALA A 173 16.50 14.55 -5.79
CA ALA A 173 16.17 13.37 -4.99
C ALA A 173 16.55 12.05 -5.68
N LEU A 174 16.34 11.95 -7.00
CA LEU A 174 16.72 10.78 -7.78
C LEU A 174 18.23 10.64 -7.94
N SER A 175 18.97 11.75 -8.05
CA SER A 175 20.44 11.72 -8.10
C SER A 175 21.06 11.12 -6.83
N GLN A 176 20.33 11.18 -5.70
CA GLN A 176 20.71 10.59 -4.43
C GLN A 176 20.29 9.12 -4.29
N THR A 177 19.58 8.56 -5.28
CA THR A 177 19.05 7.19 -5.25
C THR A 177 19.94 6.26 -6.11
N PRO A 178 20.87 5.49 -5.51
CA PRO A 178 21.76 4.62 -6.26
C PRO A 178 21.02 3.41 -6.84
N GLY A 179 21.43 2.94 -8.04
CA GLY A 179 20.91 1.70 -8.64
C GLY A 179 19.65 1.84 -9.49
N LEU A 180 19.25 3.08 -9.80
CA LEU A 180 18.15 3.39 -10.72
C LEU A 180 18.31 2.74 -12.10
N ARG A 181 17.24 2.14 -12.61
CA ARG A 181 17.18 1.67 -14.00
C ARG A 181 17.06 2.86 -14.95
N GLN A 182 17.67 2.71 -16.13
CA GLN A 182 17.59 3.68 -17.22
C GLN A 182 16.15 4.04 -17.60
N SER A 183 15.21 3.08 -17.52
CA SER A 183 13.78 3.30 -17.79
C SER A 183 13.12 4.28 -16.82
N THR A 184 13.53 4.29 -15.55
CA THR A 184 13.00 5.22 -14.54
C THR A 184 13.58 6.61 -14.75
N VAL A 185 14.87 6.69 -15.12
CA VAL A 185 15.52 7.94 -15.51
C VAL A 185 14.86 8.52 -16.76
N GLU A 186 14.54 7.69 -17.76
CA GLU A 186 13.85 8.08 -18.99
C GLU A 186 12.41 8.53 -18.74
N PHE A 187 11.67 7.85 -17.86
CA PHE A 187 10.33 8.28 -17.45
C PHE A 187 10.36 9.67 -16.82
N VAL A 188 11.25 9.88 -15.85
CA VAL A 188 11.42 11.19 -15.20
C VAL A 188 11.88 12.24 -16.20
N ALA A 189 12.85 11.93 -17.05
CA ALA A 189 13.29 12.84 -18.11
C ALA A 189 12.14 13.19 -19.07
N SER A 190 11.24 12.24 -19.36
CA SER A 190 10.04 12.49 -20.18
C SER A 190 9.03 13.39 -19.48
N LEU A 191 8.91 13.32 -18.14
CA LEU A 191 8.12 14.26 -17.35
C LEU A 191 8.75 15.66 -17.36
N VAL A 192 10.08 15.74 -17.29
CA VAL A 192 10.85 16.99 -17.35
C VAL A 192 10.68 17.68 -18.71
N ASP A 193 10.85 16.94 -19.80
CA ASP A 193 10.82 17.45 -21.18
C ASP A 193 9.41 17.94 -21.56
N LYS A 194 8.37 17.22 -21.12
CA LYS A 194 6.96 17.59 -21.35
C LYS A 194 6.53 18.81 -20.56
N GLY A 195 7.00 18.98 -19.32
CA GLY A 195 6.72 20.17 -18.51
C GLY A 195 7.28 21.48 -19.09
N SER A 196 8.28 21.40 -19.99
CA SER A 196 8.87 22.57 -20.63
C SER A 196 8.10 23.08 -21.86
N CYS A 197 7.10 22.35 -22.36
CA CYS A 197 6.35 22.71 -23.56
C CYS A 197 4.98 23.31 -23.18
N ALA A 198 4.87 24.63 -23.25
CA ALA A 198 3.72 25.40 -22.77
C ALA A 198 2.43 25.29 -23.64
N ASP A 199 2.48 24.61 -24.78
CA ASP A 199 1.43 24.70 -25.80
C ASP A 199 0.38 23.56 -25.79
N ASP A 200 0.60 22.45 -25.06
CA ASP A 200 -0.36 21.32 -25.02
C ASP A 200 -0.67 20.88 -23.57
N GLN A 201 -1.34 21.75 -22.80
CA GLN A 201 -1.75 21.47 -21.41
C GLN A 201 -2.91 20.46 -21.29
N GLU A 202 -3.66 20.18 -22.34
CA GLU A 202 -4.87 19.33 -22.28
C GLU A 202 -4.59 17.82 -22.40
N GLY A 203 -3.35 17.40 -22.69
CA GLY A 203 -2.98 15.98 -22.86
C GLY A 203 -1.75 15.54 -22.08
N LEU A 204 -1.17 16.42 -21.24
CA LEU A 204 0.17 16.21 -20.68
C LEU A 204 0.21 15.14 -19.57
N PHE A 205 -0.92 14.91 -18.89
CA PHE A 205 -1.07 14.00 -17.75
C PHE A 205 -2.21 12.96 -17.94
N THR A 206 -2.42 12.60 -19.21
CA THR A 206 -3.04 11.42 -19.83
C THR A 206 -3.14 10.05 -19.14
N GLU A 207 -3.39 9.87 -17.84
CA GLU A 207 -3.38 8.56 -17.16
C GLU A 207 -2.06 7.75 -17.02
N PRO A 208 -0.89 7.94 -17.69
CA PRO A 208 0.07 6.84 -17.81
C PRO A 208 1.01 6.76 -16.61
N GLY A 209 1.29 7.89 -15.94
CA GLY A 209 2.22 7.98 -14.81
C GLY A 209 1.64 7.41 -13.51
N ALA A 210 0.39 7.76 -13.19
CA ALA A 210 -0.33 7.18 -12.05
C ALA A 210 -0.51 5.66 -12.22
N ARG A 211 -0.85 5.20 -13.44
CA ARG A 211 -0.92 3.77 -13.78
C ARG A 211 0.44 3.07 -13.70
N GLN A 212 1.55 3.79 -13.91
CA GLN A 212 2.88 3.20 -13.85
C GLN A 212 3.31 2.90 -12.41
N LEU A 213 3.24 3.86 -11.48
CA LEU A 213 3.52 3.58 -10.06
C LEU A 213 2.57 2.50 -9.53
N GLU A 214 1.29 2.56 -9.89
CA GLU A 214 0.30 1.54 -9.51
C GLU A 214 0.72 0.13 -9.97
N ALA A 215 1.07 -0.04 -11.25
CA ALA A 215 1.51 -1.32 -11.78
C ALA A 215 2.78 -1.83 -11.09
N TYR A 216 3.78 -0.96 -10.89
CA TYR A 216 5.01 -1.31 -10.18
C TYR A 216 4.76 -1.74 -8.73
N LEU A 217 3.83 -1.05 -8.05
CA LEU A 217 3.45 -1.37 -6.67
C LEU A 217 2.71 -2.70 -6.60
N LEU A 218 1.77 -2.96 -7.51
CA LEU A 218 1.03 -4.23 -7.57
C LEU A 218 1.95 -5.41 -7.87
N ASP A 219 2.89 -5.25 -8.80
CA ASP A 219 3.90 -6.28 -9.10
C ASP A 219 4.77 -6.55 -7.88
N PHE A 220 5.25 -5.49 -7.21
CA PHE A 220 6.04 -5.62 -5.99
C PHE A 220 5.28 -6.33 -4.87
N VAL A 221 4.03 -5.94 -4.61
CA VAL A 221 3.17 -6.59 -3.62
C VAL A 221 2.97 -8.06 -3.97
N SER A 222 2.69 -8.37 -5.24
CA SER A 222 2.52 -9.74 -5.73
C SER A 222 3.78 -10.58 -5.54
N ASP A 223 4.95 -10.03 -5.88
CA ASP A 223 6.25 -10.70 -5.70
C ASP A 223 6.53 -10.97 -4.22
N LEU A 224 6.28 -9.98 -3.35
CA LEU A 224 6.52 -10.11 -1.91
C LEU A 224 5.56 -11.14 -1.28
N MET A 225 4.29 -11.14 -1.66
CA MET A 225 3.31 -12.13 -1.18
C MET A 225 3.63 -13.57 -1.60
N GLN A 226 4.41 -13.78 -2.67
CA GLN A 226 4.81 -15.13 -3.10
C GLN A 226 5.93 -15.73 -2.26
N VAL A 227 6.74 -14.90 -1.59
CA VAL A 227 7.87 -15.37 -0.76
C VAL A 227 7.52 -15.46 0.72
N LEU A 228 6.45 -14.80 1.15
CA LEU A 228 5.91 -14.89 2.51
C LEU A 228 5.19 -16.21 2.76
N GLU A 229 5.14 -16.64 4.01
CA GLU A 229 4.50 -17.91 4.35
C GLU A 229 2.97 -17.83 4.16
N PRO A 230 2.33 -18.82 3.52
CA PRO A 230 0.88 -18.80 3.40
C PRO A 230 0.24 -19.04 4.78
N PRO A 231 -0.88 -18.37 5.12
CA PRO A 231 -1.54 -18.58 6.40
C PRO A 231 -1.96 -20.02 6.62
N ILE A 232 -1.82 -20.51 7.86
CA ILE A 232 -2.21 -21.87 8.26
C ILE A 232 -3.66 -22.16 7.85
N LEU A 233 -4.56 -21.18 7.99
CA LEU A 233 -5.97 -21.32 7.60
C LEU A 233 -6.14 -21.55 6.08
N ILE A 234 -5.39 -20.82 5.24
CA ILE A 234 -5.39 -21.04 3.78
C ILE A 234 -4.79 -22.41 3.43
N GLN A 235 -3.75 -22.84 4.14
CA GLN A 235 -3.15 -24.17 3.94
C GLN A 235 -4.15 -25.29 4.26
N LEU A 236 -4.92 -25.15 5.35
CA LEU A 236 -5.97 -26.09 5.73
C LEU A 236 -7.11 -26.15 4.72
N GLU A 237 -7.55 -25.01 4.19
CA GLU A 237 -8.55 -24.93 3.12
C GLU A 237 -8.10 -25.66 1.86
N ARG A 238 -6.82 -25.49 1.48
CA ARG A 238 -6.20 -26.17 0.33
C ARG A 238 -5.89 -27.65 0.58
N GLY A 239 -6.04 -28.12 1.83
CA GLY A 239 -5.78 -29.50 2.21
C GLY A 239 -4.29 -29.89 2.20
N ALA A 240 -3.39 -28.91 2.35
CA ALA A 240 -1.95 -29.12 2.38
C ALA A 240 -1.32 -28.24 3.46
N LEU A 241 -1.28 -28.75 4.70
CA LEU A 241 -0.61 -28.09 5.81
C LEU A 241 0.91 -28.33 5.72
N SER A 242 1.69 -27.26 5.82
CA SER A 242 3.14 -27.33 5.80
C SER A 242 3.65 -28.27 6.90
N GLY A 243 4.62 -29.11 6.55
CA GLY A 243 5.13 -30.16 7.43
C GLY A 243 4.30 -31.44 7.49
N LEU A 244 3.12 -31.50 6.85
CA LEU A 244 2.28 -32.70 6.74
C LEU A 244 2.08 -33.12 5.28
N SER A 245 1.94 -34.43 5.05
CA SER A 245 1.42 -34.97 3.80
C SER A 245 -0.06 -34.62 3.61
N ARG A 246 -0.58 -34.81 2.39
CA ARG A 246 -2.01 -34.62 2.09
C ARG A 246 -2.91 -35.61 2.84
N GLU A 247 -2.40 -36.81 3.08
CA GLU A 247 -3.09 -37.85 3.84
C GLU A 247 -3.16 -37.47 5.33
N GLU A 248 -2.05 -36.99 5.89
CA GLU A 248 -1.99 -36.51 7.28
C GLU A 248 -2.86 -35.27 7.48
N THR A 249 -2.85 -34.32 6.53
CA THR A 249 -3.71 -33.14 6.57
C THR A 249 -5.18 -33.53 6.53
N ARG A 250 -5.57 -34.48 5.66
CA ARG A 250 -6.96 -35.00 5.60
C ARG A 250 -7.36 -35.71 6.90
N PHE A 251 -6.45 -36.51 7.46
CA PHE A 251 -6.69 -37.19 8.73
C PHE A 251 -6.90 -36.18 9.87
N LEU A 252 -6.05 -35.15 9.94
CA LEU A 252 -6.18 -34.07 10.92
C LEU A 252 -7.53 -33.35 10.77
N LYS A 253 -7.88 -32.90 9.56
CA LYS A 253 -9.18 -32.25 9.28
C LYS A 253 -10.36 -33.10 9.76
N HIS A 254 -10.36 -34.39 9.41
CA HIS A 254 -11.40 -35.32 9.84
C HIS A 254 -11.46 -35.44 11.37
N LYS A 255 -10.31 -35.53 12.05
CA LYS A 255 -10.22 -35.63 13.51
C LYS A 255 -10.78 -34.40 14.23
N VAL A 256 -10.59 -33.20 13.66
CA VAL A 256 -11.08 -31.94 14.24
C VAL A 256 -12.46 -31.52 13.71
N GLY A 257 -13.11 -32.36 12.92
CA GLY A 257 -14.47 -32.10 12.40
C GLY A 257 -14.53 -31.08 11.26
N MET A 258 -13.40 -30.72 10.65
CA MET A 258 -13.34 -29.88 9.46
C MET A 258 -13.57 -30.73 8.20
N ARG A 259 -14.53 -30.34 7.37
CA ARG A 259 -14.86 -31.03 6.12
C ARG A 259 -13.96 -30.59 4.96
#